data_AF-A0A355HD54-F1
#
_entry.id   AF-A0A355HD54-F1
#
_cell.length_a   1.000
_cell.length_b   1.000
_cell.length_c   1.000
_cell.angle_alpha   90.00
_cell.angle_beta   90.00
_cell.angle_gamma   90.00
#
_symmetry.space_group_name_H-M   'P 1'
#
loop_
_entity.id
_entity.type
_entity.pdbx_description
1 polymer ?
#
loop_
_entity_poly.entity_id
_entity_poly.type
_entity_poly.pdbx_seq_one_letter_code
_entity_poly.pdbx_strand_id
1 'polypeptide(L)'
;MKQQQFLNLATAEEAEKRFWEAVKPKPLGEELVLLENARGRILAVDVLARHNVPYFDRSNFDGFALRAEDTFGAQETAPVLL
;
A
#
# COMPACT_ATOMS: atom_id res chain seq x y z
N MET A 1 -43.20 2.03 40.95
CA MET A 1 -42.36 1.09 40.18
C MET A 1 -40.97 1.69 40.07
N LYS A 2 -39.92 1.07 40.63
CA LYS A 2 -38.53 1.56 40.48
C LYS A 2 -37.96 1.01 39.17
N GLN A 3 -37.60 1.88 38.23
CA GLN A 3 -36.87 1.50 37.01
C GLN A 3 -35.43 1.11 37.39
N GLN A 4 -35.14 -0.19 37.38
CA GLN A 4 -33.81 -0.74 37.72
C GLN A 4 -32.87 -0.86 36.52
N GLN A 5 -33.34 -0.56 35.30
CA GLN A 5 -32.60 -0.78 34.05
C GLN A 5 -31.28 -0.01 33.92
N PHE A 6 -31.11 1.09 34.65
CA PHE A 6 -29.91 1.94 34.58
C PHE A 6 -28.88 1.69 35.70
N LEU A 7 -29.14 0.74 36.61
CA LEU A 7 -28.29 0.52 37.78
C LEU A 7 -27.19 -0.53 37.55
N ASN A 8 -27.21 -1.22 36.41
CA ASN A 8 -26.27 -2.28 36.09
C ASN A 8 -25.65 -2.02 34.72
N LEU A 9 -24.67 -1.12 34.72
CA LEU A 9 -23.93 -0.70 33.53
C LEU A 9 -22.72 -1.61 33.37
N ALA A 10 -22.58 -2.22 32.21
CA ALA A 10 -21.32 -2.84 31.82
C ALA A 10 -20.27 -1.75 31.66
N THR A 11 -19.02 -2.06 32.00
CA THR A 11 -17.91 -1.18 31.57
C THR A 11 -17.79 -1.21 30.05
N ALA A 12 -17.04 -0.27 29.47
CA ALA A 12 -16.81 -0.22 28.03
C ALA A 12 -16.17 -1.53 27.54
N GLU A 13 -15.20 -2.07 28.28
CA GLU A 13 -14.49 -3.32 27.98
C GLU A 13 -15.41 -4.53 28.04
N GLU A 14 -16.31 -4.59 29.04
CA GLU A 14 -17.30 -5.65 29.14
C GLU A 14 -18.32 -5.61 28.00
N ALA A 15 -18.77 -4.40 27.63
CA ALA A 15 -19.67 -4.21 26.50
C ALA A 15 -19.01 -4.61 25.18
N GLU A 16 -17.76 -4.20 24.96
CA GLU A 16 -16.98 -4.55 23.77
C GLU A 16 -16.74 -6.06 23.68
N LYS A 17 -16.34 -6.70 24.78
CA LYS A 17 -16.16 -8.16 24.84
C LYS A 17 -17.45 -8.89 24.48
N ARG A 18 -18.58 -8.52 25.11
CA ARG A 18 -19.89 -9.12 24.83
C ARG A 18 -20.30 -8.93 23.38
N PHE A 19 -20.03 -7.75 22.80
CA PHE A 19 -20.34 -7.46 21.40
C PHE A 19 -19.56 -8.40 20.47
N TRP A 20 -18.22 -8.49 20.61
CA TRP A 20 -17.42 -9.36 19.76
C TRP A 20 -17.73 -10.85 19.95
N GLU A 21 -18.05 -11.28 21.18
CA GLU A 21 -18.50 -12.64 21.49
C GLU A 21 -19.87 -12.97 20.89
N ALA A 22 -20.76 -12.00 20.75
CA ALA A 22 -22.08 -12.19 20.15
C ALA A 22 -22.02 -12.16 18.61
N VAL A 23 -21.30 -11.18 18.04
CA VAL A 23 -21.24 -10.97 16.59
C VAL A 23 -20.36 -12.02 15.91
N LYS A 24 -19.24 -12.40 16.54
CA LYS A 24 -18.24 -13.34 15.99
C LYS A 24 -18.02 -13.14 14.49
N PRO A 25 -17.60 -11.93 14.06
CA PRO A 25 -17.50 -11.62 12.64
C PRO A 25 -16.56 -12.62 11.98
N LYS A 26 -16.98 -13.13 10.82
CA LYS A 26 -16.17 -13.98 9.96
C LYS A 26 -15.99 -13.28 8.62
N PRO A 27 -14.85 -13.48 7.94
CA PRO A 27 -14.71 -13.04 6.57
C PRO A 27 -15.86 -13.57 5.72
N LEU A 28 -16.41 -12.73 4.84
CA LEU A 28 -17.51 -13.10 3.95
C LEU A 28 -17.06 -14.01 2.79
N GLY A 29 -15.77 -14.36 2.75
CA GLY A 29 -15.13 -15.04 1.62
C GLY A 29 -14.40 -14.05 0.72
N GLU A 30 -13.88 -14.56 -0.39
CA GLU A 30 -13.20 -13.79 -1.41
C GLU A 30 -13.97 -13.87 -2.74
N GLU A 31 -13.85 -12.83 -3.54
CA GLU A 31 -14.37 -12.81 -4.90
C GLU A 31 -13.41 -12.01 -5.80
N LEU A 32 -13.43 -12.33 -7.09
CA LEU A 32 -12.74 -11.53 -8.09
C LEU A 32 -13.67 -10.42 -8.57
N VAL A 33 -13.21 -9.18 -8.42
CA VAL A 33 -13.93 -8.00 -8.89
C VAL A 33 -13.15 -7.29 -9.98
N LEU A 34 -13.87 -6.59 -10.86
CA LEU A 34 -13.26 -5.66 -11.79
C LEU A 34 -12.68 -4.45 -11.05
N LEU A 35 -11.60 -3.87 -11.58
CA LEU A 35 -10.83 -2.81 -10.91
C LEU A 35 -11.68 -1.56 -10.64
N GLU A 36 -12.56 -1.20 -11.58
CA GLU A 36 -13.51 -0.09 -11.46
C GLU A 36 -14.47 -0.24 -10.27
N ASN A 37 -14.72 -1.48 -9.84
CA ASN A 37 -15.60 -1.81 -8.71
C ASN A 37 -14.84 -2.07 -7.41
N ALA A 38 -13.52 -1.94 -7.41
CA ALA A 38 -12.68 -2.26 -6.24
C ALA A 38 -12.71 -1.18 -5.14
N ARG A 39 -13.18 0.04 -5.44
CA ARG A 39 -13.19 1.14 -4.47
C ARG A 39 -14.06 0.81 -3.25
N GLY A 40 -13.47 0.92 -2.06
CA GLY A 40 -14.16 0.64 -0.78
C GLY A 40 -14.19 -0.85 -0.40
N ARG A 41 -13.64 -1.73 -1.23
CA ARG A 41 -13.42 -3.15 -0.89
C ARG A 41 -12.18 -3.30 -0.01
N ILE A 42 -12.10 -4.44 0.68
CA ILE A 42 -10.93 -4.85 1.47
C ILE A 42 -10.20 -5.95 0.68
N LEU A 43 -8.88 -5.86 0.59
CA LEU A 43 -8.08 -6.90 -0.04
C LEU A 43 -8.17 -8.20 0.76
N ALA A 44 -8.49 -9.30 0.08
CA ALA A 44 -8.52 -10.62 0.69
C ALA A 44 -7.11 -11.22 0.88
N VAL A 45 -6.16 -10.81 0.03
CA VAL A 45 -4.77 -11.29 -0.01
C VAL A 45 -3.82 -10.14 -0.36
N ASP A 46 -2.53 -10.31 -0.07
CA ASP A 46 -1.49 -9.37 -0.45
C ASP A 46 -1.37 -9.23 -1.97
N VAL A 47 -1.10 -8.01 -2.45
CA VAL A 47 -0.88 -7.72 -3.87
C VAL A 47 0.58 -7.36 -4.08
N LEU A 48 1.31 -8.22 -4.80
CA LEU A 48 2.73 -8.04 -5.11
C LEU A 48 2.90 -7.56 -6.55
N ALA A 49 3.81 -6.60 -6.75
CA ALA A 49 4.20 -6.17 -8.08
C ALA A 49 4.91 -7.32 -8.81
N ARG A 50 4.41 -7.65 -10.01
CA ARG A 50 5.01 -8.71 -10.85
C ARG A 50 6.17 -8.19 -11.70
N HIS A 51 6.29 -6.88 -11.84
CA HIS A 51 7.25 -6.23 -12.72
C HIS A 51 7.80 -4.95 -12.07
N ASN A 52 9.05 -4.65 -12.37
CA ASN A 52 9.64 -3.35 -12.04
C ASN A 52 8.98 -2.26 -12.88
N VAL A 53 8.82 -1.09 -12.29
CA VAL A 53 8.37 0.12 -12.97
C VAL A 53 9.35 1.24 -12.62
N PRO A 54 10.15 1.74 -13.58
CA PRO A 54 10.19 1.36 -14.99
C PRO A 54 10.73 -0.05 -15.22
N TYR A 55 10.35 -0.65 -16.35
CA TYR A 55 10.74 -2.02 -16.69
C TYR A 55 12.20 -2.11 -17.21
N PHE A 56 12.81 -0.98 -17.57
CA PHE A 56 14.15 -0.88 -18.13
C PHE A 56 14.80 0.45 -17.74
N ASP A 57 16.11 0.56 -17.93
CA ASP A 57 16.88 1.76 -17.65
C ASP A 57 16.44 2.91 -18.57
N ARG A 58 15.92 3.98 -17.99
CA ARG A 58 15.45 5.17 -18.72
C ARG A 58 16.17 6.41 -18.22
N SER A 59 16.46 7.33 -19.14
CA SER A 59 16.86 8.68 -18.76
C SER A 59 15.64 9.49 -18.31
N ASN A 60 15.84 10.34 -17.31
CA ASN A 60 14.85 11.36 -16.93
C ASN A 60 15.08 12.70 -17.65
N PHE A 61 16.11 12.78 -18.49
CA PHE A 61 16.54 14.00 -19.18
C PHE A 61 16.82 13.73 -20.66
N ASP A 62 16.74 14.79 -21.45
CA ASP A 62 17.25 14.80 -22.81
C ASP A 62 18.78 14.96 -22.78
N GLY A 63 19.48 14.16 -23.58
CA GLY A 63 20.95 14.14 -23.60
C GLY A 63 21.50 12.97 -24.40
N PHE A 64 22.77 12.65 -24.16
CA PHE A 64 23.48 11.55 -24.82
C PHE A 64 23.77 10.43 -23.82
N ALA A 65 23.57 9.17 -24.23
CA ALA A 65 23.98 8.02 -23.44
C ALA A 65 25.49 7.79 -23.62
N LEU A 66 26.23 7.86 -22.52
CA LEU A 66 27.68 7.70 -22.51
C LEU A 66 28.10 6.57 -21.56
N ARG A 67 29.26 5.98 -21.81
CA ARG A 67 29.95 5.19 -20.78
C ARG A 67 30.66 6.15 -19.86
N ALA A 68 30.40 6.06 -18.54
CA ALA A 68 30.98 7.00 -17.58
C ALA A 68 32.51 7.04 -17.64
N GLU A 69 33.14 5.89 -17.84
CA GLU A 69 34.60 5.77 -17.90
C GLU A 69 35.24 6.49 -19.10
N ASP A 70 34.51 6.64 -20.22
CA ASP A 70 35.00 7.38 -21.40
C ASP A 70 35.09 8.89 -21.11
N THR A 71 34.50 9.37 -20.02
CA THR A 71 34.55 10.79 -19.58
C THR A 71 35.59 11.06 -18.49
N PHE A 72 36.28 10.03 -18.00
CA PHE A 72 37.26 10.21 -16.93
C PHE A 72 38.44 11.06 -17.40
N GLY A 73 38.82 12.05 -16.58
CA GLY A 73 39.89 12.99 -16.92
C GLY A 73 39.45 14.18 -17.78
N ALA A 74 38.17 14.27 -18.19
CA ALA A 74 37.63 15.48 -18.78
C ALA A 74 37.73 16.65 -17.79
N GLN A 75 38.30 17.76 -18.24
CA GLN A 75 38.41 19.02 -17.49
C GLN A 75 37.93 20.17 -18.35
N GLU A 76 37.56 21.30 -17.75
CA GLU A 76 37.12 22.49 -18.49
C GLU A 76 38.15 22.97 -19.53
N THR A 77 39.44 22.88 -19.19
CA THR A 77 40.57 23.27 -20.06
C THR A 77 41.12 22.12 -20.91
N ALA A 78 40.65 20.89 -20.68
CA ALA A 78 41.08 19.68 -21.39
C ALA A 78 39.87 18.75 -21.61
N PRO A 79 39.02 19.04 -22.62
CA PRO A 79 37.81 18.25 -22.87
C PRO A 79 38.14 16.89 -23.47
N VAL A 80 37.24 15.92 -23.28
CA VAL A 80 37.28 14.62 -23.97
C VAL A 80 36.29 14.66 -25.14
N LEU A 81 36.75 14.25 -26.32
CA LEU A 81 35.92 14.06 -27.50
C LEU A 81 35.33 12.64 -27.48
N LEU A 82 34.01 12.54 -27.67
CA LEU A 82 33.22 11.31 -27.62
C LEU A 82 32.63 10.96 -28.99
#